data_AF-D0KP02-F1
#
_entry.id   AF-D0KP02-F1
#
_cell.length_a   1.000
_cell.length_b   1.000
_cell.length_c   1.000
_cell.angle_alpha   90.00
_cell.angle_beta   90.00
_cell.angle_gamma   90.00
#
_symmetry.space_group_name_H-M   'P 1'
#
loop_
_entity.id
_entity.type
_entity.pdbx_description
1 polymer ?
#
loop_
_entity_poly.entity_id
_entity_poly.type
_entity_poly.pdbx_seq_one_letter_code
_entity_poly.pdbx_strand_id
1 'polypeptide(L)'
;MRLPLLLMIVGILLLLLGGIPAVFEFMDMQGFFLDPTASLFPAHWFIMIYGFFGALIGNEILVALSVEWSGKTADNKLIVIYLLSIILASISFLFISQQLGFIFTLLGMAILLYYSREYLGTSRLGLQPTTYNWLLFYSIMISTAIVALQLGLGYAIPYVNLIFPASMILAVMDRDVALVTGIKIARHWENVLAFILLVIGMGVYPNGSILMIIAWILSFHASGLYRFKGRKYPILHLTTAWIYLLLASIFIFNYDVYIHALAVGFLFNTVFGVDVVLMDLFVNAFERRVRIKPSYVPFVLVNLGLIMRFLYDFGLSIPILLLSAPLQGIGILSFFALTLKQVVMAK
;
A
#
# COMPACT_ATOMS: atom_id res chain seq x y z
N MET A 1 -23.95 -10.10 -0.06
CA MET A 1 -22.49 -10.24 -0.20
C MET A 1 -21.84 -9.82 1.12
N ARG A 2 -20.79 -10.51 1.60
CA ARG A 2 -20.10 -10.11 2.85
C ARG A 2 -19.40 -8.76 2.63
N LEU A 3 -19.61 -7.79 3.51
CA LEU A 3 -19.07 -6.43 3.38
C LEU A 3 -17.53 -6.38 3.26
N PRO A 4 -16.75 -7.20 3.99
CA PRO A 4 -15.30 -7.30 3.78
C PRO A 4 -14.91 -7.69 2.35
N LEU A 5 -15.65 -8.63 1.75
CA LEU A 5 -15.43 -9.06 0.36
C LEU A 5 -15.74 -7.92 -0.62
N LEU A 6 -16.80 -7.15 -0.36
CA LEU A 6 -17.14 -5.99 -1.18
C LEU A 6 -16.01 -4.94 -1.15
N LEU A 7 -15.47 -4.62 0.04
CA LEU A 7 -14.37 -3.66 0.17
C LEU A 7 -13.14 -4.10 -0.64
N MET A 8 -12.82 -5.40 -0.62
CA MET A 8 -11.74 -5.95 -1.43
C MET A 8 -12.00 -5.87 -2.93
N ILE A 9 -13.21 -6.26 -3.38
CA ILE A 9 -13.59 -6.17 -4.79
C ILE A 9 -13.49 -4.73 -5.27
N VAL A 10 -13.99 -3.76 -4.47
CA VAL A 10 -13.86 -2.34 -4.79
C VAL A 10 -12.40 -1.92 -4.86
N GLY A 11 -11.54 -2.37 -3.95
CA GLY A 11 -10.10 -2.15 -4.04
C GLY A 11 -9.51 -2.64 -5.36
N ILE A 12 -9.83 -3.87 -5.79
CA ILE A 12 -9.35 -4.44 -7.07
C ILE A 12 -9.91 -3.65 -8.27
N LEU A 13 -11.17 -3.23 -8.23
CA LEU A 13 -11.75 -2.41 -9.29
C LEU A 13 -11.08 -1.03 -9.38
N LEU A 14 -10.75 -0.41 -8.24
CA LEU A 14 -10.02 0.86 -8.21
C LEU A 14 -8.57 0.70 -8.64
N LEU A 15 -7.93 -0.43 -8.33
CA LEU A 15 -6.63 -0.80 -8.88
C LEU A 15 -6.68 -0.89 -10.40
N LEU A 16 -7.71 -1.52 -10.98
CA LEU A 16 -7.88 -1.57 -12.44
C LEU A 16 -8.12 -0.17 -13.01
N LEU A 17 -8.99 0.62 -12.36
CA LEU A 17 -9.35 1.96 -12.80
C LEU A 17 -8.17 2.95 -12.76
N GLY A 18 -7.27 2.84 -11.77
CA GLY A 18 -6.06 3.68 -11.69
C GLY A 18 -4.84 3.09 -12.40
N GLY A 19 -4.72 1.77 -12.42
CA GLY A 19 -3.55 1.06 -12.95
C GLY A 19 -3.58 0.89 -14.46
N ILE A 20 -4.74 0.62 -15.08
CA ILE A 20 -4.83 0.50 -16.55
C ILE A 20 -4.45 1.82 -17.23
N PRO A 21 -4.98 2.99 -16.82
CA PRO A 21 -4.55 4.27 -17.40
C PRO A 21 -3.07 4.54 -17.22
N ALA A 22 -2.49 4.21 -16.06
CA ALA A 22 -1.06 4.38 -15.85
C ALA A 22 -0.19 3.53 -16.79
N VAL A 23 -0.69 2.34 -17.17
CA VAL A 23 0.01 1.49 -18.15
C VAL A 23 -0.05 2.08 -19.54
N PHE A 24 -1.24 2.50 -20.00
CA PHE A 24 -1.40 3.06 -21.34
C PHE A 24 -0.70 4.40 -21.50
N GLU A 25 -0.84 5.31 -20.54
CA GLU A 25 -0.15 6.60 -20.56
C GLU A 25 1.36 6.38 -20.66
N PHE A 26 1.92 5.45 -19.88
CA PHE A 26 3.36 5.24 -19.93
C PHE A 26 3.81 4.62 -21.27
N MET A 27 3.02 3.71 -21.84
CA MET A 27 3.30 3.22 -23.19
C MET A 27 3.25 4.34 -24.23
N ASP A 28 2.29 5.27 -24.10
CA ASP A 28 2.18 6.45 -24.98
C ASP A 28 3.39 7.38 -24.86
N MET A 29 3.85 7.65 -23.63
CA MET A 29 5.09 8.39 -23.36
C MET A 29 6.33 7.77 -24.01
N GLN A 30 6.31 6.46 -24.26
CA GLN A 30 7.39 5.70 -24.91
C GLN A 30 7.21 5.56 -26.44
N GLY A 31 6.18 6.18 -27.01
CA GLY A 31 5.90 6.21 -28.45
C GLY A 31 4.88 5.17 -28.94
N PHE A 32 4.08 4.59 -28.05
CA PHE A 32 2.94 3.73 -28.44
C PHE A 32 1.74 4.58 -28.83
N PHE A 33 1.18 4.38 -30.03
CA PHE A 33 0.27 5.34 -30.67
C PHE A 33 -1.15 5.46 -30.08
N LEU A 34 -1.47 4.82 -28.96
CA LEU A 34 -2.84 4.75 -28.44
C LEU A 34 -2.86 4.72 -26.90
N ASP A 35 -3.35 5.81 -26.30
CA ASP A 35 -3.88 5.80 -24.94
C ASP A 35 -5.41 6.05 -24.96
N PRO A 36 -6.24 5.00 -24.92
CA PRO A 36 -7.69 5.14 -24.86
C PRO A 36 -8.20 5.66 -23.50
N THR A 37 -7.31 5.82 -22.52
CA THR A 37 -7.59 6.13 -21.12
C THR A 37 -6.91 7.42 -20.63
N ALA A 38 -6.35 8.23 -21.53
CA ALA A 38 -5.63 9.47 -21.19
C ALA A 38 -6.44 10.43 -20.30
N SER A 39 -7.77 10.48 -20.47
CA SER A 39 -8.66 11.31 -19.63
C SER A 39 -8.75 10.85 -18.16
N LEU A 40 -8.37 9.60 -17.86
CA LEU A 40 -8.38 9.01 -16.52
C LEU A 40 -7.02 9.13 -15.82
N PHE A 41 -5.93 9.25 -16.58
CA PHE A 41 -4.57 9.31 -16.03
C PHE A 41 -4.36 10.44 -14.99
N PRO A 42 -4.92 11.67 -15.13
CA PRO A 42 -4.73 12.72 -14.12
C PRO A 42 -5.18 12.33 -12.69
N ALA A 43 -6.12 11.38 -12.57
CA ALA A 43 -6.61 10.88 -11.30
C ALA A 43 -5.90 9.60 -10.82
N HIS A 44 -4.98 9.03 -11.61
CA HIS A 44 -4.39 7.71 -11.35
C HIS A 44 -3.77 7.62 -9.95
N TRP A 45 -2.93 8.58 -9.56
CA TRP A 45 -2.23 8.58 -8.28
C TRP A 45 -3.22 8.64 -7.12
N PHE A 46 -4.29 9.44 -7.26
CA PHE A 46 -5.31 9.60 -6.23
C PHE A 46 -6.09 8.30 -6.05
N ILE A 47 -6.51 7.68 -7.14
CA ILE A 47 -7.23 6.40 -7.13
C ILE A 47 -6.34 5.29 -6.58
N MET A 48 -5.05 5.27 -6.90
CA MET A 48 -4.13 4.28 -6.37
C MET A 48 -3.94 4.44 -4.86
N ILE A 49 -3.74 5.67 -4.37
CA ILE A 49 -3.45 5.97 -2.95
C ILE A 49 -4.71 5.88 -2.08
N TYR A 50 -5.75 6.65 -2.39
CA TYR A 50 -6.94 6.76 -1.56
C TYR A 50 -8.04 5.78 -1.97
N GLY A 51 -8.01 5.29 -3.20
CA GLY A 51 -8.90 4.24 -3.69
C GLY A 51 -8.42 2.84 -3.35
N PHE A 52 -7.40 2.34 -4.07
CA PHE A 52 -6.89 0.98 -3.91
C PHE A 52 -6.20 0.74 -2.56
N PHE A 53 -5.15 1.50 -2.23
CA PHE A 53 -4.48 1.34 -0.94
C PHE A 53 -5.40 1.72 0.22
N GLY A 54 -6.25 2.75 0.06
CA GLY A 54 -7.32 3.07 1.00
C GLY A 54 -8.21 1.86 1.29
N ALA A 55 -8.75 1.19 0.26
CA ALA A 55 -9.57 0.00 0.46
C ALA A 55 -8.83 -1.16 1.14
N LEU A 56 -7.55 -1.39 0.80
CA LEU A 56 -6.71 -2.41 1.43
C LEU A 56 -6.48 -2.11 2.92
N ILE A 57 -6.14 -0.86 3.24
CA ILE A 57 -5.91 -0.38 4.61
C ILE A 57 -7.20 -0.42 5.43
N GLY A 58 -8.33 0.00 4.84
CA GLY A 58 -9.62 -0.09 5.49
C GLY A 58 -10.01 -1.53 5.80
N ASN A 59 -9.62 -2.49 4.96
CA ASN A 59 -9.82 -3.89 5.24
C ASN A 59 -8.94 -4.38 6.40
N GLU A 60 -7.65 -4.02 6.39
CA GLU A 60 -6.75 -4.33 7.51
C GLU A 60 -7.33 -3.82 8.83
N ILE A 61 -7.81 -2.58 8.89
CA ILE A 61 -8.30 -1.98 10.15
C ILE A 61 -9.69 -2.48 10.54
N LEU A 62 -10.66 -2.39 9.63
CA LEU A 62 -12.08 -2.63 9.95
C LEU A 62 -12.45 -4.11 9.93
N VAL A 63 -11.58 -4.97 9.39
CA VAL A 63 -11.82 -6.41 9.26
C VAL A 63 -10.75 -7.21 9.98
N ALA A 64 -9.50 -7.18 9.52
CA ALA A 64 -8.46 -8.08 10.04
C ALA A 64 -8.08 -7.75 11.49
N LEU A 65 -7.61 -6.53 11.74
CA LEU A 65 -7.29 -6.01 13.07
C LEU A 65 -8.51 -6.01 13.99
N SER A 66 -9.69 -5.69 13.44
CA SER A 66 -10.94 -5.74 14.18
C SER A 66 -11.23 -7.14 14.75
N VAL A 67 -11.06 -8.18 13.91
CA VAL A 67 -11.23 -9.58 14.32
C VAL A 67 -10.14 -9.99 15.30
N GLU A 68 -8.89 -9.58 15.08
CA GLU A 68 -7.77 -9.84 15.99
C GLU A 68 -8.03 -9.25 17.38
N TRP A 69 -8.51 -8.00 17.44
CA TRP A 69 -8.64 -7.25 18.69
C TRP A 69 -9.94 -7.54 19.43
N SER A 70 -11.07 -7.61 18.71
CA SER A 70 -12.42 -7.70 19.28
C SER A 70 -13.08 -9.07 19.07
N GLY A 71 -12.50 -9.93 18.24
CA GLY A 71 -13.05 -11.24 17.86
C GLY A 71 -14.21 -11.17 16.86
N LYS A 72 -14.48 -10.00 16.27
CA LYS A 72 -15.49 -9.77 15.22
C LYS A 72 -15.03 -8.63 14.31
N THR A 73 -15.62 -8.49 13.13
CA THR A 73 -15.38 -7.32 12.27
C THR A 73 -16.02 -6.06 12.86
N ALA A 74 -15.62 -4.89 12.35
CA ALA A 74 -16.25 -3.62 12.70
C ALA A 74 -17.75 -3.62 12.35
N ASP A 75 -18.51 -2.69 12.93
CA ASP A 75 -19.92 -2.52 12.61
C ASP A 75 -20.09 -2.36 11.09
N ASN A 76 -20.98 -3.17 10.51
CA ASN A 76 -21.34 -3.14 9.11
C ASN A 76 -21.68 -1.73 8.63
N LYS A 77 -22.32 -0.89 9.46
CA LYS A 77 -22.61 0.50 9.13
C LYS A 77 -21.33 1.31 8.91
N LEU A 78 -20.32 1.15 9.77
CA LEU A 78 -19.03 1.83 9.62
C LEU A 78 -18.33 1.38 8.34
N ILE A 79 -18.32 0.07 8.06
CA ILE A 79 -17.72 -0.48 6.84
C ILE A 79 -18.41 0.07 5.59
N VAL A 80 -19.75 0.16 5.58
CA VAL A 80 -20.52 0.72 4.46
C VAL A 80 -20.21 2.19 4.25
N ILE A 81 -20.22 3.01 5.30
CA ILE A 81 -19.95 4.45 5.17
C ILE A 81 -18.51 4.68 4.70
N TYR A 82 -17.55 3.91 5.22
CA TYR A 82 -16.16 3.96 4.79
C TYR A 82 -16.01 3.61 3.30
N LEU A 83 -16.63 2.52 2.87
CA LEU A 83 -16.64 2.09 1.47
C LEU A 83 -17.24 3.16 0.56
N LEU A 84 -18.40 3.73 0.94
CA LEU A 84 -19.01 4.81 0.18
C LEU A 84 -18.10 6.04 0.11
N SER A 85 -17.39 6.36 1.20
CA SER A 85 -16.45 7.47 1.22
C SER A 85 -15.32 7.28 0.22
N ILE A 86 -14.75 6.08 0.09
CA ILE A 86 -13.71 5.77 -0.91
C ILE A 86 -14.25 5.90 -2.34
N ILE A 87 -15.42 5.32 -2.60
CA ILE A 87 -16.04 5.33 -3.94
C ILE A 87 -16.37 6.78 -4.34
N LEU A 88 -17.02 7.52 -3.45
CA LEU A 88 -17.38 8.91 -3.69
C LEU A 88 -16.15 9.80 -3.81
N ALA A 89 -15.08 9.56 -3.04
CA ALA A 89 -13.82 10.28 -3.22
C ALA A 89 -13.25 10.07 -4.62
N SER A 90 -13.19 8.81 -5.08
CA SER A 90 -12.65 8.46 -6.40
C SER A 90 -13.47 9.04 -7.55
N ILE A 91 -14.80 8.90 -7.51
CA ILE A 91 -15.72 9.46 -8.50
C ILE A 91 -15.64 10.98 -8.51
N SER A 92 -15.61 11.60 -7.32
CA SER A 92 -15.58 13.06 -7.21
C SER A 92 -14.28 13.63 -7.74
N PHE A 93 -13.14 12.99 -7.45
CA PHE A 93 -11.83 13.40 -7.97
C PHE A 93 -11.75 13.26 -9.49
N LEU A 94 -12.34 12.19 -10.05
CA LEU A 94 -12.37 11.94 -11.49
C LEU A 94 -13.27 12.91 -12.26
N PHE A 95 -14.48 13.15 -11.78
CA PHE A 95 -15.55 13.73 -12.62
C PHE A 95 -16.13 15.04 -12.11
N ILE A 96 -15.82 15.46 -10.88
CA ILE A 96 -16.49 16.60 -10.23
C ILE A 96 -15.48 17.67 -9.83
N SER A 97 -14.69 17.41 -8.79
CA SER A 97 -13.63 18.31 -8.34
C SER A 97 -12.66 17.59 -7.40
N GLN A 98 -11.38 17.99 -7.47
CA GLN A 98 -10.34 17.48 -6.56
C GLN A 98 -10.69 17.76 -5.09
N GLN A 99 -11.25 18.95 -4.82
CA GLN A 99 -11.67 19.39 -3.49
C GLN A 99 -12.73 18.46 -2.90
N LEU A 100 -13.74 18.08 -3.68
CA LEU A 100 -14.76 17.14 -3.22
C LEU A 100 -14.17 15.73 -2.99
N GLY A 101 -13.21 15.32 -3.83
CA GLY A 101 -12.42 14.10 -3.60
C GLY A 101 -11.70 14.10 -2.24
N PHE A 102 -11.06 15.21 -1.88
CA PHE A 102 -10.42 15.37 -0.57
C PHE A 102 -11.40 15.36 0.60
N ILE A 103 -12.57 16.01 0.46
CA ILE A 103 -13.61 16.00 1.51
C ILE A 103 -14.06 14.56 1.82
N PHE A 104 -14.37 13.76 0.80
CA PHE A 104 -14.75 12.37 1.01
C PHE A 104 -13.59 11.50 1.53
N THR A 105 -12.35 11.82 1.17
CA THR A 105 -11.17 11.17 1.74
C THR A 105 -11.06 11.46 3.25
N LEU A 106 -11.26 12.72 3.67
CA LEU A 106 -11.29 13.09 5.09
C LEU A 106 -12.41 12.38 5.85
N LEU A 107 -13.57 12.20 5.24
CA LEU A 107 -14.66 11.42 5.84
C LEU A 107 -14.22 9.96 6.07
N GLY A 108 -13.58 9.33 5.08
CA GLY A 108 -13.01 8.00 5.22
C GLY A 108 -11.96 7.91 6.34
N MET A 109 -11.04 8.88 6.40
CA MET A 109 -10.02 8.94 7.45
C MET A 109 -10.62 9.17 8.83
N ALA A 110 -11.66 10.01 8.94
CA ALA A 110 -12.36 10.26 10.19
C ALA A 110 -13.03 8.99 10.73
N ILE A 111 -13.55 8.12 9.85
CA ILE A 111 -14.11 6.81 10.25
C ILE A 111 -13.00 5.90 10.80
N LEU A 112 -11.83 5.85 10.15
CA LEU A 112 -10.70 5.06 10.64
C LEU A 112 -10.16 5.61 11.97
N LEU A 113 -10.07 6.94 12.13
CA LEU A 113 -9.70 7.58 13.40
C LEU A 113 -10.72 7.29 14.50
N TYR A 114 -12.02 7.38 14.20
CA TYR A 114 -13.07 7.02 15.15
C TYR A 114 -12.95 5.56 15.59
N TYR A 115 -12.66 4.66 14.65
CA TYR A 115 -12.50 3.25 14.94
C TYR A 115 -11.22 2.93 15.74
N SER A 116 -10.22 3.82 15.74
CA SER A 116 -8.96 3.61 16.47
C SER A 116 -9.14 3.34 17.97
N ARG A 117 -10.22 3.86 18.57
CA ARG A 117 -10.56 3.58 19.97
C ARG A 117 -10.69 2.09 20.29
N GLU A 118 -11.03 1.26 19.30
CA GLU A 118 -11.16 -0.19 19.48
C GLU A 118 -9.77 -0.82 19.70
N TYR A 119 -8.85 -0.60 18.76
CA TYR A 119 -7.51 -1.20 18.80
C TYR A 119 -6.50 -0.45 19.66
N LEU A 120 -6.85 0.74 20.15
CA LEU A 120 -6.16 1.45 21.22
C LEU A 120 -6.75 1.15 22.61
N GLY A 121 -7.85 0.40 22.68
CA GLY A 121 -8.38 -0.16 23.92
C GLY A 121 -7.71 -1.50 24.27
N THR A 122 -8.10 -2.10 25.39
CA THR A 122 -7.67 -3.47 25.73
C THR A 122 -8.40 -4.47 24.82
N SER A 123 -7.66 -5.43 24.24
CA SER A 123 -8.25 -6.47 23.39
C SER A 123 -9.17 -7.41 24.17
N ARG A 124 -9.97 -8.22 23.45
CA ARG A 124 -10.80 -9.28 24.02
C ARG A 124 -10.00 -10.30 24.84
N LEU A 125 -8.72 -10.48 24.53
CA LEU A 125 -7.81 -11.38 25.25
C LEU A 125 -7.05 -10.69 26.40
N GLY A 126 -7.32 -9.41 26.67
CA GLY A 126 -6.65 -8.65 27.73
C GLY A 126 -5.30 -8.04 27.31
N LEU A 127 -4.90 -8.18 26.04
CA LEU A 127 -3.67 -7.56 25.52
C LEU A 127 -3.82 -6.04 25.43
N GLN A 128 -2.76 -5.33 25.77
CA GLN A 128 -2.66 -3.88 25.64
C GLN A 128 -2.19 -3.47 24.24
N PRO A 129 -2.53 -2.26 23.75
CA PRO A 129 -2.05 -1.74 22.47
C PRO A 129 -0.53 -1.79 22.38
N THR A 130 -0.03 -2.28 21.24
CA THR A 130 1.39 -2.39 20.94
C THR A 130 1.86 -1.24 20.06
N THR A 131 3.16 -1.19 19.75
CA THR A 131 3.74 -0.17 18.85
C THR A 131 3.01 -0.13 17.50
N TYR A 132 2.74 -1.27 16.89
CA TYR A 132 1.88 -1.40 15.70
C TYR A 132 0.57 -0.59 15.78
N ASN A 133 -0.20 -0.75 16.85
CA ASN A 133 -1.49 -0.06 17.03
C ASN A 133 -1.34 1.46 17.03
N TRP A 134 -0.32 1.96 17.74
CA TRP A 134 -0.03 3.39 17.81
C TRP A 134 0.50 3.95 16.49
N LEU A 135 1.37 3.23 15.79
CA LEU A 135 1.89 3.65 14.48
C LEU A 135 0.78 3.71 13.43
N LEU A 136 -0.18 2.78 13.44
CA LEU A 136 -1.38 2.87 12.60
C LEU A 136 -2.19 4.14 12.87
N PHE A 137 -2.46 4.42 14.15
CA PHE A 137 -3.19 5.62 14.55
C PHE A 137 -2.48 6.90 14.06
N TYR A 138 -1.18 7.02 14.30
CA TYR A 138 -0.40 8.19 13.88
C TYR A 138 -0.33 8.32 12.35
N SER A 139 -0.22 7.22 11.61
CA SER A 139 -0.26 7.24 10.14
C SER A 139 -1.55 7.83 9.61
N ILE A 140 -2.71 7.46 10.18
CA ILE A 140 -4.02 8.00 9.80
C ILE A 140 -4.10 9.49 10.19
N MET A 141 -3.62 9.87 11.37
CA MET A 141 -3.59 11.27 11.80
C MET A 141 -2.76 12.15 10.87
N ILE A 142 -1.53 11.72 10.55
CA ILE A 142 -0.63 12.44 9.65
C ILE A 142 -1.26 12.57 8.26
N SER A 143 -1.84 11.49 7.75
CA SER A 143 -2.53 11.49 6.45
C SER A 143 -3.75 12.42 6.44
N THR A 144 -4.51 12.45 7.54
CA THR A 144 -5.64 13.37 7.73
C THR A 144 -5.17 14.82 7.68
N ALA A 145 -4.09 15.14 8.38
CA ALA A 145 -3.51 16.49 8.39
C ALA A 145 -3.02 16.90 6.98
N ILE A 146 -2.36 15.99 6.26
CA ILE A 146 -1.90 16.20 4.88
C ILE A 146 -3.08 16.50 3.94
N VAL A 147 -4.15 15.70 4.01
CA VAL A 147 -5.33 15.91 3.15
C VAL A 147 -6.05 17.20 3.52
N ALA A 148 -6.20 17.50 4.82
CA ALA A 148 -6.83 18.74 5.29
C ALA A 148 -6.03 19.98 4.86
N LEU A 149 -4.70 19.93 4.92
CA LEU A 149 -3.83 20.99 4.44
C LEU A 149 -4.02 21.23 2.93
N GLN A 150 -3.99 20.18 2.11
CA GLN A 150 -4.17 20.29 0.66
C GLN A 150 -5.57 20.78 0.27
N LEU A 151 -6.60 20.38 1.03
CA LEU A 151 -7.94 20.93 0.90
C LEU A 151 -7.91 22.45 1.14
N GLY A 152 -7.28 22.91 2.22
CA GLY A 152 -7.13 24.34 2.52
C GLY A 152 -6.29 25.11 1.49
N LEU A 153 -5.29 24.46 0.88
CA LEU A 153 -4.44 25.06 -0.15
C LEU A 153 -5.10 25.13 -1.53
N GLY A 154 -6.14 24.33 -1.78
CA GLY A 154 -6.83 24.32 -3.08
C GLY A 154 -6.22 23.38 -4.13
N TYR A 155 -5.09 22.72 -3.87
CA TYR A 155 -4.39 21.87 -4.85
C TYR A 155 -3.74 20.64 -4.20
N ALA A 156 -3.45 19.62 -5.03
CA ALA A 156 -2.83 18.37 -4.62
C ALA A 156 -1.30 18.39 -4.78
N ILE A 157 -0.60 17.68 -3.89
CA ILE A 157 0.84 17.45 -3.89
C ILE A 157 1.06 15.92 -3.90
N PRO A 158 1.06 15.26 -5.07
CA PRO A 158 0.95 13.80 -5.18
C PRO A 158 1.96 13.01 -4.34
N TYR A 159 3.24 13.41 -4.32
CA TYR A 159 4.28 12.70 -3.57
C TYR A 159 4.05 12.69 -2.06
N VAL A 160 3.48 13.76 -1.48
CA VAL A 160 3.20 13.83 -0.03
C VAL A 160 2.09 12.85 0.34
N ASN A 161 1.16 12.60 -0.58
CA ASN A 161 0.07 11.64 -0.35
C ASN A 161 0.57 10.19 -0.27
N LEU A 162 1.75 9.85 -0.81
CA LEU A 162 2.37 8.53 -0.63
C LEU A 162 2.78 8.25 0.81
N ILE A 163 2.91 9.28 1.65
CA ILE A 163 3.13 9.11 3.09
C ILE A 163 2.03 8.24 3.68
N PHE A 164 0.78 8.35 3.22
CA PHE A 164 -0.32 7.53 3.74
C PHE A 164 -0.03 6.03 3.61
N PRO A 165 0.06 5.44 2.40
CA PRO A 165 0.29 4.01 2.30
C PRO A 165 1.69 3.59 2.79
N ALA A 166 2.73 4.43 2.63
CA ALA A 166 4.08 4.08 3.09
C ALA A 166 4.18 3.97 4.62
N SER A 167 3.61 4.94 5.34
CA SER A 167 3.57 4.95 6.80
C SER A 167 2.68 3.83 7.36
N MET A 168 1.53 3.58 6.73
CA MET A 168 0.63 2.48 7.09
C MET A 168 1.29 1.12 6.90
N ILE A 169 1.97 0.91 5.78
CA ILE A 169 2.70 -0.34 5.55
C ILE A 169 3.81 -0.51 6.58
N LEU A 170 4.63 0.51 6.86
CA LEU A 170 5.63 0.41 7.93
C LEU A 170 5.01 0.05 9.29
N ALA A 171 3.86 0.62 9.63
CA ALA A 171 3.15 0.28 10.86
C ALA A 171 2.74 -1.19 10.88
N VAL A 172 2.05 -1.68 9.84
CA VAL A 172 1.62 -3.08 9.70
C VAL A 172 2.82 -4.05 9.78
N MET A 173 3.97 -3.66 9.26
CA MET A 173 5.17 -4.49 9.30
C MET A 173 5.79 -4.66 10.68
N ASP A 174 5.51 -3.78 11.64
CA ASP A 174 5.87 -3.96 13.06
C ASP A 174 5.11 -5.13 13.70
N ARG A 175 4.06 -5.66 13.07
CA ARG A 175 3.40 -6.92 13.47
C ARG A 175 3.77 -8.04 12.52
N ASP A 176 3.58 -7.80 11.22
CA ASP A 176 3.48 -8.87 10.24
C ASP A 176 4.80 -9.51 9.86
N VAL A 177 5.91 -8.77 9.92
CA VAL A 177 7.24 -9.39 9.68
C VAL A 177 7.48 -10.50 10.68
N ALA A 178 7.14 -10.28 11.95
CA ALA A 178 7.31 -11.27 13.00
C ALA A 178 6.39 -12.48 12.79
N LEU A 179 5.16 -12.27 12.35
CA LEU A 179 4.21 -13.36 12.05
C LEU A 179 4.66 -14.23 10.86
N VAL A 180 5.17 -13.59 9.81
CA VAL A 180 5.54 -14.26 8.56
C VAL A 180 6.87 -15.00 8.68
N THR A 181 7.84 -14.37 9.35
CA THR A 181 9.20 -14.87 9.51
C THR A 181 9.42 -15.64 10.82
N GLY A 182 8.53 -15.52 11.79
CA GLY A 182 8.75 -16.05 13.15
C GLY A 182 9.90 -15.38 13.90
N ILE A 183 10.51 -14.33 13.35
CA ILE A 183 11.56 -13.57 14.02
C ILE A 183 10.91 -12.53 14.93
N LYS A 184 11.29 -12.55 16.20
CA LYS A 184 10.90 -11.47 17.11
C LYS A 184 11.56 -10.17 16.68
N ILE A 185 10.77 -9.11 16.57
CA ILE A 185 11.28 -7.77 16.34
C ILE A 185 12.20 -7.41 17.49
N ALA A 186 13.43 -7.01 17.14
CA ALA A 186 14.48 -6.85 18.12
C ALA A 186 14.19 -5.64 19.04
N ARG A 187 13.73 -4.53 18.44
CA ARG A 187 13.66 -3.22 19.10
C ARG A 187 12.54 -2.36 18.49
N HIS A 188 11.37 -2.34 19.13
CA HIS A 188 10.23 -1.53 18.67
C HIS A 188 10.52 -0.03 18.58
N TRP A 189 11.44 0.51 19.40
CA TRP A 189 11.84 1.92 19.32
C TRP A 189 12.53 2.27 18.00
N GLU A 190 13.25 1.32 17.38
CA GLU A 190 13.89 1.54 16.08
C GLU A 190 12.83 1.69 14.98
N ASN A 191 11.74 0.92 15.06
CA ASN A 191 10.59 1.07 14.15
C ASN A 191 9.86 2.39 14.35
N VAL A 192 9.69 2.86 15.59
CA VAL A 192 9.11 4.18 15.87
C VAL A 192 9.97 5.30 15.30
N LEU A 193 11.29 5.24 15.51
CA LEU A 193 12.20 6.25 14.97
C LEU A 193 12.25 6.18 13.44
N ALA A 194 12.27 4.98 12.85
CA ALA A 194 12.20 4.79 11.40
C ALA A 194 10.93 5.40 10.81
N PHE A 195 9.79 5.19 11.47
CA PHE A 195 8.51 5.78 11.08
C PHE A 195 8.57 7.31 11.01
N ILE A 196 9.03 7.95 12.09
CA ILE A 196 9.14 9.41 12.19
C ILE A 196 10.07 9.94 11.10
N LEU A 197 11.26 9.34 10.96
CA LEU A 197 12.25 9.76 9.99
C LEU A 197 11.79 9.55 8.55
N LEU A 198 11.04 8.48 8.25
CA LEU A 198 10.48 8.27 6.92
C LEU A 198 9.43 9.33 6.60
N VAL A 199 8.48 9.58 7.51
CA VAL A 199 7.43 10.59 7.31
C VAL A 199 8.03 11.98 7.07
N ILE A 200 8.97 12.39 7.94
CA ILE A 200 9.63 13.70 7.79
C ILE A 200 10.46 13.73 6.50
N GLY A 201 11.23 12.68 6.22
CA GLY A 201 12.04 12.56 5.01
C GLY A 201 11.22 12.69 3.73
N MET A 202 10.10 11.98 3.63
CA MET A 202 9.19 12.09 2.50
C MET A 202 8.53 13.47 2.43
N GLY A 203 8.22 14.09 3.57
CA GLY A 203 7.60 15.41 3.65
C GLY A 203 8.50 16.56 3.18
N VAL A 204 9.82 16.42 3.33
CA VAL A 204 10.82 17.45 2.93
C VAL A 204 11.47 17.16 1.57
N TYR A 205 10.87 16.31 0.74
CA TYR A 205 11.32 16.04 -0.63
C TYR A 205 11.68 17.34 -1.40
N PRO A 206 12.78 17.35 -2.19
CA PRO A 206 13.71 16.23 -2.43
C PRO A 206 14.85 16.12 -1.40
N ASN A 207 14.85 16.94 -0.35
CA ASN A 207 15.97 17.07 0.58
C ASN A 207 15.98 16.02 1.72
N GLY A 208 15.06 15.07 1.70
CA GLY A 208 14.86 14.10 2.79
C GLY A 208 15.68 12.82 2.72
N SER A 209 16.57 12.67 1.73
CA SER A 209 17.31 11.42 1.45
C SER A 209 17.99 10.84 2.69
N ILE A 210 18.72 11.65 3.46
CA ILE A 210 19.45 11.21 4.65
C ILE A 210 18.48 10.65 5.70
N LEU A 211 17.37 11.34 5.95
CA LEU A 211 16.36 10.88 6.90
C LEU A 211 15.75 9.55 6.46
N MET A 212 15.44 9.40 5.17
CA MET A 212 14.90 8.16 4.62
C MET A 212 15.92 7.01 4.65
N ILE A 213 17.20 7.28 4.42
CA ILE A 213 18.28 6.27 4.55
C ILE A 213 18.39 5.80 6.01
N ILE A 214 18.35 6.72 6.98
CA ILE A 214 18.39 6.34 8.40
C ILE A 214 17.14 5.55 8.77
N ALA A 215 15.96 5.95 8.29
CA ALA A 215 14.72 5.20 8.45
C ALA A 215 14.83 3.77 7.87
N TRP A 216 15.44 3.64 6.70
CA TRP A 216 15.70 2.35 6.06
C TRP A 216 16.63 1.48 6.93
N ILE A 217 17.75 2.02 7.42
CA ILE A 217 18.69 1.28 8.28
C ILE A 217 17.97 0.76 9.53
N LEU A 218 17.24 1.63 10.21
CA LEU A 218 16.54 1.32 11.46
C LEU A 218 15.44 0.27 11.24
N SER A 219 14.58 0.48 10.24
CA SER A 219 13.50 -0.48 9.92
C SER A 219 14.06 -1.82 9.46
N PHE A 220 15.13 -1.85 8.66
CA PHE A 220 15.77 -3.10 8.22
C PHE A 220 16.35 -3.86 9.40
N HIS A 221 17.08 -3.16 10.28
CA HIS A 221 17.68 -3.77 11.45
C HIS A 221 16.61 -4.32 12.41
N ALA A 222 15.58 -3.53 12.71
CA ALA A 222 14.48 -3.89 13.59
C ALA A 222 13.67 -5.09 13.06
N SER A 223 13.46 -5.17 11.75
CA SER A 223 12.76 -6.28 11.08
C SER A 223 13.44 -7.64 11.27
N GLY A 224 14.77 -7.65 11.49
CA GLY A 224 15.55 -8.88 11.61
C GLY A 224 15.63 -9.74 10.33
N LEU A 225 15.18 -9.21 9.17
CA LEU A 225 15.13 -9.95 7.90
C LEU A 225 16.45 -10.61 7.52
N TYR A 226 17.58 -9.95 7.80
CA TYR A 226 18.93 -10.46 7.55
C TYR A 226 19.28 -11.74 8.32
N ARG A 227 18.54 -12.09 9.38
CA ARG A 227 18.75 -13.31 10.18
C ARG A 227 17.86 -14.47 9.75
N PHE A 228 16.91 -14.24 8.86
CA PHE A 228 15.87 -15.21 8.56
C PHE A 228 16.34 -16.31 7.61
N LYS A 229 16.01 -17.56 7.98
CA LYS A 229 16.37 -18.79 7.23
C LYS A 229 15.16 -19.61 6.77
N GLY A 230 13.94 -19.07 6.89
CA GLY A 230 12.71 -19.82 6.62
C GLY A 230 12.22 -19.75 5.17
N ARG A 231 10.90 -19.60 4.98
CA ARG A 231 10.23 -19.66 3.68
C ARG A 231 10.78 -18.62 2.71
N LYS A 232 11.31 -19.04 1.55
CA LYS A 232 11.97 -18.17 0.56
C LYS A 232 11.09 -17.04 0.01
N TYR A 233 9.81 -17.32 -0.25
CA TYR A 233 8.92 -16.38 -0.96
C TYR A 233 8.71 -15.06 -0.21
N PRO A 234 8.26 -15.04 1.07
CA PRO A 234 8.18 -13.81 1.84
C PRO A 234 9.50 -13.03 1.94
N ILE A 235 10.63 -13.72 2.14
CA ILE A 235 11.97 -13.07 2.24
C ILE A 235 12.27 -12.30 0.98
N LEU A 236 12.05 -12.95 -0.16
CA LEU A 236 12.40 -12.41 -1.45
C LEU A 236 11.64 -11.09 -1.66
N HIS A 237 10.34 -11.10 -1.43
CA HIS A 237 9.50 -9.91 -1.51
C HIS A 237 9.89 -8.84 -0.48
N LEU A 238 10.00 -9.17 0.81
CA LEU A 238 10.31 -8.20 1.86
C LEU A 238 11.71 -7.59 1.70
N THR A 239 12.70 -8.41 1.36
CA THR A 239 14.06 -7.92 1.08
C THR A 239 14.07 -7.00 -0.14
N THR A 240 13.33 -7.38 -1.19
CA THR A 240 13.20 -6.56 -2.40
C THR A 240 12.48 -5.23 -2.10
N ALA A 241 11.44 -5.25 -1.27
CA ALA A 241 10.76 -4.04 -0.82
C ALA A 241 11.72 -3.07 -0.11
N TRP A 242 12.59 -3.59 0.78
CA TRP A 242 13.62 -2.78 1.44
C TRP A 242 14.65 -2.24 0.47
N ILE A 243 15.08 -3.05 -0.51
CA ILE A 243 15.99 -2.56 -1.55
C ILE A 243 15.34 -1.36 -2.26
N TYR A 244 14.07 -1.45 -2.67
CA TYR A 244 13.41 -0.32 -3.32
C TYR A 244 13.19 0.88 -2.41
N LEU A 245 12.93 0.70 -1.11
CA LEU A 245 12.90 1.81 -0.15
C LEU A 245 14.25 2.53 -0.08
N LEU A 246 15.37 1.79 -0.11
CA LEU A 246 16.70 2.37 -0.19
C LEU A 246 16.93 3.09 -1.52
N LEU A 247 16.55 2.47 -2.64
CA LEU A 247 16.67 3.08 -3.97
C LEU A 247 15.87 4.38 -4.06
N ALA A 248 14.65 4.43 -3.51
CA ALA A 248 13.86 5.66 -3.42
C ALA A 248 14.62 6.75 -2.65
N SER A 249 15.27 6.38 -1.55
CA SER A 249 16.01 7.32 -0.70
C SER A 249 17.26 7.87 -1.39
N ILE A 250 17.98 7.03 -2.13
CA ILE A 250 19.21 7.41 -2.87
C ILE A 250 18.87 8.23 -4.11
N PHE A 251 17.86 7.80 -4.88
CA PHE A 251 17.48 8.41 -6.15
C PHE A 251 16.33 9.41 -6.02
N ILE A 252 16.16 10.01 -4.84
CA ILE A 252 15.10 10.99 -4.55
C ILE A 252 15.10 12.19 -5.50
N PHE A 253 16.24 12.52 -6.11
CA PHE A 253 16.35 13.62 -7.08
C PHE A 253 15.65 13.33 -8.42
N ASN A 254 15.42 12.05 -8.75
CA ASN A 254 14.63 11.66 -9.91
C ASN A 254 13.22 11.31 -9.44
N TYR A 255 12.27 12.20 -9.73
CA TYR A 255 10.89 12.11 -9.24
C TYR A 255 10.22 10.78 -9.63
N ASP A 256 10.33 10.36 -10.90
CA ASP A 256 9.68 9.13 -11.37
C ASP A 256 10.28 7.88 -10.71
N VAL A 257 11.62 7.80 -10.62
CA VAL A 257 12.30 6.70 -9.93
C VAL A 257 11.91 6.67 -8.45
N TYR A 258 11.89 7.83 -7.78
CA TYR A 258 11.49 7.95 -6.39
C TYR A 258 10.07 7.44 -6.13
N ILE A 259 9.10 7.94 -6.93
CA ILE A 259 7.69 7.59 -6.80
C ILE A 259 7.47 6.11 -7.08
N HIS A 260 8.03 5.55 -8.15
CA HIS A 260 7.80 4.15 -8.52
C HIS A 260 8.59 3.18 -7.63
N ALA A 261 9.77 3.56 -7.14
CA ALA A 261 10.50 2.79 -6.12
C ALA A 261 9.65 2.64 -4.85
N LEU A 262 8.99 3.71 -4.39
CA LEU A 262 8.07 3.61 -3.26
C LEU A 262 6.80 2.85 -3.64
N ALA A 263 6.04 3.36 -4.61
CA ALA A 263 4.69 2.90 -4.90
C ALA A 263 4.65 1.45 -5.43
N VAL A 264 5.54 1.10 -6.34
CA VAL A 264 5.60 -0.24 -6.95
C VAL A 264 6.63 -1.11 -6.24
N GLY A 265 7.83 -0.59 -6.04
CA GLY A 265 8.94 -1.34 -5.48
C GLY A 265 8.72 -1.72 -4.01
N PHE A 266 8.45 -0.75 -3.15
CA PHE A 266 8.29 -0.95 -1.70
C PHE A 266 6.87 -1.45 -1.35
N LEU A 267 5.81 -0.74 -1.75
CA LEU A 267 4.46 -1.07 -1.29
C LEU A 267 3.97 -2.42 -1.84
N PHE A 268 4.00 -2.64 -3.16
CA PHE A 268 3.47 -3.89 -3.73
C PHE A 268 4.29 -5.11 -3.34
N ASN A 269 5.63 -5.03 -3.32
CA ASN A 269 6.42 -6.17 -2.82
C ASN A 269 6.11 -6.46 -1.34
N THR A 270 5.84 -5.43 -0.52
CA THR A 270 5.42 -5.67 0.85
C THR A 270 4.06 -6.36 0.91
N VAL A 271 3.05 -5.84 0.19
CA VAL A 271 1.72 -6.45 0.11
C VAL A 271 1.79 -7.91 -0.34
N PHE A 272 2.62 -8.22 -1.34
CA PHE A 272 2.81 -9.58 -1.87
C PHE A 272 3.61 -10.49 -0.92
N GLY A 273 4.58 -9.93 -0.22
CA GLY A 273 5.50 -10.68 0.65
C GLY A 273 4.92 -10.98 2.02
N VAL A 274 4.14 -10.04 2.55
CA VAL A 274 3.53 -10.19 3.86
C VAL A 274 2.42 -11.22 3.80
N ASP A 275 1.60 -11.27 2.75
CA ASP A 275 0.58 -12.30 2.43
C ASP A 275 -0.42 -12.66 3.56
N VAL A 276 -0.22 -12.23 4.80
CA VAL A 276 -1.06 -12.44 5.99
C VAL A 276 -2.26 -11.50 5.92
N VAL A 277 -2.08 -10.24 5.52
CA VAL A 277 -3.19 -9.30 5.32
C VAL A 277 -4.17 -9.84 4.26
N LEU A 278 -3.68 -10.31 3.11
CA LEU A 278 -4.55 -10.89 2.08
C LEU A 278 -5.07 -12.28 2.44
N MET A 279 -4.25 -13.16 3.02
CA MET A 279 -4.70 -14.47 3.49
C MET A 279 -5.75 -14.34 4.58
N ASP A 280 -5.56 -13.53 5.61
CA ASP A 280 -6.54 -13.33 6.68
C ASP A 280 -7.79 -12.63 6.15
N LEU A 281 -7.63 -11.70 5.20
CA LEU A 281 -8.75 -11.05 4.51
C LEU A 281 -9.56 -12.05 3.67
N PHE A 282 -8.91 -12.97 2.96
CA PHE A 282 -9.59 -14.04 2.23
C PHE A 282 -10.16 -15.12 3.15
N VAL A 283 -9.45 -15.51 4.20
CA VAL A 283 -9.89 -16.48 5.21
C VAL A 283 -11.09 -15.92 5.96
N ASN A 284 -11.12 -14.63 6.31
CA ASN A 284 -12.24 -13.98 6.98
C ASN A 284 -13.39 -13.69 6.01
N ALA A 285 -13.10 -13.31 4.75
CA ALA A 285 -14.13 -13.10 3.74
C ALA A 285 -14.84 -14.41 3.36
N PHE A 286 -14.11 -15.52 3.24
CA PHE A 286 -14.65 -16.82 2.82
C PHE A 286 -14.86 -17.82 3.98
N GLU A 287 -14.46 -17.48 5.22
CA GLU A 287 -14.47 -18.36 6.41
C GLU A 287 -13.75 -19.71 6.19
N ARG A 288 -12.74 -19.73 5.32
CA ARG A 288 -12.00 -20.95 4.96
C ARG A 288 -10.52 -20.76 5.17
N ARG A 289 -9.87 -21.71 5.86
CA ARG A 289 -8.41 -21.76 5.93
C ARG A 289 -7.85 -22.27 4.61
N VAL A 290 -7.29 -21.36 3.81
CA VAL A 290 -6.69 -21.69 2.52
C VAL A 290 -5.17 -21.66 2.63
N ARG A 291 -4.52 -22.76 2.25
CA ARG A 291 -3.06 -22.79 2.11
C ARG A 291 -2.69 -22.31 0.70
N ILE A 292 -2.29 -21.05 0.59
CA ILE A 292 -1.87 -20.48 -0.70
C ILE A 292 -0.46 -21.00 -1.03
N LYS A 293 -0.32 -21.56 -2.23
CA LYS A 293 0.97 -21.86 -2.85
C LYS A 293 1.47 -20.58 -3.52
N PRO A 294 2.64 -20.06 -3.11
CA PRO A 294 3.18 -18.83 -3.68
C PRO A 294 3.56 -19.05 -5.15
N SER A 295 3.30 -18.04 -5.99
CA SER A 295 3.75 -17.98 -7.37
C SER A 295 4.81 -16.89 -7.49
N TYR A 296 5.97 -17.22 -8.05
CA TYR A 296 7.04 -16.24 -8.28
C TYR A 296 6.83 -15.43 -9.57
N VAL A 297 5.81 -15.77 -10.39
CA VAL A 297 5.52 -15.05 -11.63
C VAL A 297 5.19 -13.58 -11.38
N PRO A 298 4.26 -13.22 -10.47
CA PRO A 298 4.04 -11.82 -10.11
C PRO A 298 5.30 -11.08 -9.68
N PHE A 299 6.13 -11.73 -8.84
CA PHE A 299 7.39 -11.15 -8.37
C PHE A 299 8.32 -10.80 -9.54
N VAL A 300 8.55 -11.75 -10.45
CA VAL A 300 9.47 -11.54 -11.58
C VAL A 300 8.95 -10.45 -12.50
N LEU A 301 7.65 -10.49 -12.86
CA LEU A 301 7.05 -9.52 -13.78
C LEU A 301 7.11 -8.10 -13.24
N VAL A 302 6.69 -7.89 -11.98
CA VAL A 302 6.69 -6.56 -11.35
C VAL A 302 8.10 -6.00 -11.26
N ASN A 303 9.05 -6.79 -10.75
CA ASN A 303 10.40 -6.28 -10.50
C ASN A 303 11.22 -6.11 -11.79
N LEU A 304 11.04 -6.99 -12.78
CA LEU A 304 11.67 -6.80 -14.09
C LEU A 304 11.11 -5.55 -14.78
N GLY A 305 9.79 -5.37 -14.76
CA GLY A 305 9.15 -4.18 -15.31
C GLY A 305 9.61 -2.90 -14.62
N LEU A 306 9.78 -2.92 -13.29
CA LEU A 306 10.27 -1.76 -12.54
C LEU A 306 11.74 -1.43 -12.82
N ILE A 307 12.61 -2.44 -12.98
CA ILE A 307 14.00 -2.22 -13.41
C ILE A 307 14.02 -1.58 -14.80
N MET A 308 13.23 -2.09 -15.75
CA MET A 308 13.12 -1.50 -17.08
C MET A 308 12.60 -0.05 -17.02
N ARG A 309 11.63 0.22 -16.13
CA ARG A 309 11.13 1.57 -15.91
C ARG A 309 12.22 2.52 -15.42
N PHE A 310 13.04 2.11 -14.45
CA PHE A 310 14.15 2.95 -13.98
C PHE A 310 15.17 3.22 -15.06
N LEU A 311 15.53 2.22 -15.86
CA LEU A 311 16.43 2.43 -17.00
C LEU A 311 15.88 3.49 -17.95
N TYR A 312 14.58 3.46 -18.23
CA TYR A 312 13.91 4.48 -19.03
C TYR A 312 13.97 5.87 -18.38
N ASP A 313 13.64 5.97 -17.09
CA ASP A 313 13.64 7.23 -16.35
C ASP A 313 15.06 7.83 -16.17
N PHE A 314 16.12 7.03 -16.36
CA PHE A 314 17.51 7.49 -16.44
C PHE A 314 17.96 7.85 -17.87
N GLY A 315 17.05 7.86 -18.84
CA GLY A 315 17.30 8.32 -20.21
C GLY A 315 17.63 7.22 -21.22
N LEU A 316 17.55 5.93 -20.85
CA LEU A 316 17.70 4.85 -21.81
C LEU A 316 16.41 4.74 -22.65
N SER A 317 16.51 4.86 -23.97
CA SER A 317 15.36 4.71 -24.88
C SER A 317 15.61 3.58 -25.87
N ILE A 318 15.30 2.35 -25.45
CA ILE A 318 15.39 1.14 -26.29
C ILE A 318 14.02 0.44 -26.35
N PRO A 319 13.63 -0.17 -27.48
CA PRO A 319 12.27 -0.68 -27.68
C PRO A 319 11.78 -1.68 -26.62
N ILE A 320 12.68 -2.48 -26.02
CA ILE A 320 12.30 -3.45 -24.99
C ILE A 320 11.73 -2.79 -23.72
N LEU A 321 12.04 -1.52 -23.46
CA LEU A 321 11.52 -0.79 -22.29
C LEU A 321 10.03 -0.48 -22.40
N LEU A 322 9.42 -0.61 -23.60
CA LEU A 322 7.97 -0.58 -23.82
C LEU A 322 7.23 -1.64 -23.00
N LEU A 323 7.91 -2.72 -22.63
CA LEU A 323 7.32 -3.78 -21.83
C LEU A 323 7.25 -3.45 -20.34
N SER A 324 7.93 -2.42 -19.86
CA SER A 324 8.06 -2.14 -18.42
C SER A 324 6.71 -1.93 -17.71
N ALA A 325 5.80 -1.13 -18.27
CA ALA A 325 4.47 -0.93 -17.71
C ALA A 325 3.55 -2.15 -17.86
N PRO A 326 3.44 -2.81 -19.04
CA PRO A 326 2.71 -4.06 -19.17
C PRO A 326 3.18 -5.16 -18.21
N LEU A 327 4.50 -5.31 -18.02
CA LEU A 327 5.06 -6.29 -17.08
C LEU A 327 4.63 -5.98 -15.64
N GLN A 328 4.67 -4.72 -15.22
CA GLN A 328 4.18 -4.31 -13.89
C GLN A 328 2.68 -4.58 -13.73
N GLY A 329 1.86 -4.15 -14.71
CA GLY A 329 0.41 -4.33 -14.68
C GLY A 329 0.00 -5.81 -14.65
N ILE A 330 0.53 -6.63 -15.57
CA ILE A 330 0.27 -8.08 -15.61
C ILE A 330 0.79 -8.75 -14.34
N GLY A 331 1.96 -8.34 -13.84
CA GLY A 331 2.53 -8.85 -12.59
C GLY A 331 1.56 -8.66 -11.42
N ILE A 332 1.09 -7.43 -11.20
CA ILE A 332 0.14 -7.10 -10.12
C ILE A 332 -1.18 -7.87 -10.30
N LEU A 333 -1.76 -7.87 -11.50
CA LEU A 333 -3.03 -8.57 -11.76
C LEU A 333 -2.91 -10.08 -11.59
N SER A 334 -1.79 -10.66 -12.02
CA SER A 334 -1.54 -12.09 -11.87
C SER A 334 -1.46 -12.51 -10.40
N PHE A 335 -0.93 -11.65 -9.52
CA PHE A 335 -0.95 -11.91 -8.08
C PHE A 335 -2.39 -12.02 -7.57
N PHE A 336 -3.23 -11.01 -7.81
CA PHE A 336 -4.62 -11.03 -7.36
C PHE A 336 -5.42 -12.20 -7.96
N ALA A 337 -5.25 -12.46 -9.26
CA ALA A 337 -5.95 -13.55 -9.94
C ALA A 337 -5.55 -14.93 -9.41
N LEU A 338 -4.26 -15.18 -9.20
CA LEU A 338 -3.76 -16.46 -8.67
C LEU A 338 -4.16 -16.66 -7.21
N THR A 339 -4.13 -15.61 -6.40
CA THR A 339 -4.56 -15.65 -5.00
C THR A 339 -6.06 -15.90 -4.92
N LEU A 340 -6.88 -15.15 -5.67
CA LEU A 340 -8.33 -15.34 -5.71
C LEU A 340 -8.72 -16.74 -6.20
N LYS A 341 -8.06 -17.24 -7.26
CA LYS A 341 -8.27 -18.61 -7.78
C LYS A 341 -8.06 -19.65 -6.68
N GLN A 342 -7.00 -19.54 -5.90
CA GLN A 342 -6.71 -20.48 -4.83
C GLN A 342 -7.75 -20.43 -3.71
N VAL A 343 -8.27 -19.24 -3.41
CA VAL A 343 -9.30 -19.06 -2.38
C VAL A 343 -10.64 -19.64 -2.82
N VAL A 344 -11.07 -19.35 -4.06
CA VAL A 344 -12.35 -19.84 -4.61
C VAL A 344 -12.32 -21.35 -4.84
N MET A 345 -11.18 -21.90 -5.27
CA MET A 345 -11.02 -23.33 -5.55
C MET A 345 -10.64 -24.16 -4.32
N ALA A 346 -10.43 -23.55 -3.16
CA ALA A 346 -10.17 -24.27 -1.92
C ALA A 346 -11.42 -25.08 -1.53
N LYS A 347 -11.29 -26.41 -1.60
CA LYS A 347 -12.32 -27.36 -1.17
C LYS A 347 -12.43 -27.40 0.35
#